data_AF-A0AAV3UCC6-F1
#
_entry.id   AF-A0AAV3UCC6-F1
#
_cell.length_a   1.000
_cell.length_b   1.000
_cell.length_c   1.000
_cell.angle_alpha   90.00
_cell.angle_beta   90.00
_cell.angle_gamma   90.00
#
_symmetry.space_group_name_H-M   'P 1'
#
loop_
_entity.id
_entity.type
_entity.pdbx_description
1 polymer ?
#
loop_
_entity_poly.entity_id
_entity_poly.type
_entity_poly.pdbx_seq_one_letter_code
_entity_poly.pdbx_strand_id
1 'polypeptide(L)'
;MYDRILVPTDGSAETKRVVAHAAELAEAHEAELHAIYVINSATFASLPMETSWEGVTDMLQDEGESALDDVREVANRYDVSLTTHLVDGAPNKEIVRYAEREGFDLIVMGTHGRGGIDRLLLGSVAERVVRASTVPVLTVRVEKDDVSPKAEATEKAKGSS
;
A
#
# COMPACT_ATOMS: atom_id res chain seq x y z
N MET A 1 8.73 -9.63 18.71
CA MET A 1 7.87 -10.32 17.73
C MET A 1 6.78 -9.32 17.35
N TYR A 2 6.21 -9.40 16.16
CA TYR A 2 5.14 -8.48 15.74
C TYR A 2 3.81 -9.13 16.07
N ASP A 3 2.92 -8.43 16.78
CA ASP A 3 1.58 -8.92 17.12
C ASP A 3 0.53 -8.22 16.25
N ARG A 4 0.79 -6.96 15.84
CA ARG A 4 -0.11 -6.17 14.98
C ARG A 4 0.65 -5.43 13.90
N ILE A 5 0.28 -5.68 12.64
CA ILE A 5 0.94 -5.12 11.45
C ILE A 5 -0.04 -4.20 10.72
N LEU A 6 0.39 -2.97 10.42
CA LEU A 6 -0.37 -2.01 9.63
C LEU A 6 0.18 -1.93 8.20
N VAL A 7 -0.69 -2.13 7.20
CA VAL A 7 -0.39 -1.92 5.79
C VAL A 7 -1.24 -0.77 5.22
N PRO A 8 -0.65 0.43 5.03
CA PRO A 8 -1.30 1.49 4.28
C PRO A 8 -1.44 1.14 2.80
N THR A 9 -2.61 1.43 2.22
CA THR A 9 -2.88 1.27 0.80
C THR A 9 -3.39 2.58 0.18
N ASP A 10 -3.04 2.79 -1.09
CA ASP A 10 -3.55 3.87 -1.93
C ASP A 10 -4.33 3.34 -3.15
N GLY A 11 -4.65 2.03 -3.14
CA GLY A 11 -5.37 1.35 -4.22
C GLY A 11 -4.58 1.17 -5.51
N SER A 12 -3.27 1.46 -5.52
CA SER A 12 -2.45 1.22 -6.71
C SER A 12 -2.15 -0.27 -6.89
N ALA A 13 -2.00 -0.72 -8.15
CA ALA A 13 -1.73 -2.14 -8.44
C ALA A 13 -0.42 -2.62 -7.81
N GLU A 14 0.56 -1.73 -7.71
CA GLU A 14 1.85 -1.92 -7.05
C GLU A 14 1.68 -2.33 -5.58
N THR A 15 0.66 -1.81 -4.89
CA THR A 15 0.42 -2.09 -3.47
C THR A 15 0.08 -3.56 -3.19
N LYS A 16 -0.40 -4.32 -4.19
CA LYS A 16 -0.70 -5.77 -4.03
C LYS A 16 0.52 -6.57 -3.55
N ARG A 17 1.73 -6.25 -4.02
CA ARG A 17 2.98 -6.91 -3.58
C ARG A 17 3.32 -6.58 -2.13
N VAL A 18 3.04 -5.34 -1.71
CA VAL A 18 3.26 -4.87 -0.34
C VAL A 18 2.31 -5.60 0.62
N VAL A 19 1.04 -5.72 0.24
CA VAL A 19 0.02 -6.45 1.01
C VAL A 19 0.39 -7.92 1.17
N ALA A 20 0.79 -8.59 0.07
CA ALA A 20 1.25 -9.97 0.12
C ALA A 20 2.40 -10.15 1.11
N HIS A 21 3.39 -9.25 1.06
CA HIS A 21 4.53 -9.30 1.99
C HIS A 21 4.13 -9.04 3.45
N ALA A 22 3.19 -8.12 3.69
CA ALA A 22 2.65 -7.87 5.02
C ALA A 22 1.86 -9.08 5.56
N ALA A 23 1.08 -9.74 4.70
CA ALA A 23 0.32 -10.93 5.05
C ALA A 23 1.22 -12.14 5.33
N GLU A 24 2.27 -12.37 4.52
CA GLU A 24 3.30 -13.39 4.79
C GLU A 24 3.96 -13.18 6.16
N LEU A 25 4.28 -11.93 6.49
CA LEU A 25 4.88 -11.60 7.77
C LEU A 25 3.90 -11.79 8.93
N ALA A 26 2.63 -11.41 8.73
CA ALA A 26 1.59 -11.61 9.74
C ALA A 26 1.35 -13.10 10.01
N GLU A 27 1.22 -13.91 8.96
CA GLU A 27 1.03 -15.37 9.06
C GLU A 27 2.21 -16.03 9.78
N ALA A 28 3.45 -15.67 9.42
CA ALA A 28 4.65 -16.22 10.04
C ALA A 28 4.82 -15.85 11.53
N HIS A 29 4.14 -14.79 11.99
CA HIS A 29 4.18 -14.33 13.37
C HIS A 29 2.87 -14.54 14.13
N GLU A 30 1.87 -15.17 13.52
CA GLU A 30 0.51 -15.30 14.08
C GLU A 30 -0.08 -13.92 14.48
N ALA A 31 0.24 -12.88 13.71
CA ALA A 31 -0.10 -11.49 13.97
C ALA A 31 -1.41 -11.06 13.29
N GLU A 32 -2.05 -10.02 13.83
CA GLU A 32 -3.19 -9.38 13.18
C GLU A 32 -2.72 -8.45 12.04
N LEU A 33 -3.32 -8.60 10.86
CA LEU A 33 -3.10 -7.69 9.75
C LEU A 33 -4.18 -6.61 9.73
N HIS A 34 -3.75 -5.36 9.68
CA HIS A 34 -4.65 -4.22 9.50
C HIS A 34 -4.31 -3.46 8.24
N ALA A 35 -5.31 -3.15 7.43
CA ALA A 35 -5.15 -2.30 6.25
C ALA A 35 -5.78 -0.94 6.49
N ILE A 36 -5.14 0.13 6.03
CA ILE A 36 -5.67 1.49 6.15
C ILE A 36 -5.64 2.23 4.83
N TYR A 37 -6.77 2.82 4.45
CA TYR A 37 -6.87 3.80 3.38
C TYR A 37 -7.18 5.16 3.98
N VAL A 38 -6.43 6.19 3.56
CA VAL A 38 -6.62 7.57 4.02
C VAL A 38 -7.20 8.40 2.87
N ILE A 39 -8.47 8.75 2.98
CA ILE A 39 -9.10 9.77 2.17
C ILE A 39 -8.41 11.10 2.49
N ASN A 40 -8.03 11.85 1.46
CA ASN A 40 -7.45 13.18 1.61
C ASN A 40 -8.44 14.22 1.07
N SER A 41 -9.54 14.42 1.80
CA SER A 41 -10.64 15.31 1.42
C SER A 41 -10.20 16.76 1.21
N ALA A 42 -9.14 17.19 1.93
CA ALA A 42 -8.54 18.51 1.79
C ALA A 42 -8.04 18.81 0.36
N THR A 43 -7.72 17.79 -0.44
CA THR A 43 -7.34 17.95 -1.86
C THR A 43 -8.49 18.52 -2.70
N PHE A 44 -9.73 18.29 -2.25
CA PHE A 44 -10.94 18.70 -2.94
C PHE A 44 -11.58 19.94 -2.31
N ALA A 45 -11.03 20.45 -1.20
CA ALA A 45 -11.51 21.66 -0.51
C ALA A 45 -11.50 22.93 -1.39
N SER A 46 -10.74 22.93 -2.49
CA SER A 46 -10.67 24.04 -3.45
C SER A 46 -11.64 23.93 -4.62
N LEU A 47 -12.52 22.93 -4.66
CA LEU A 47 -13.50 22.79 -5.73
C LEU A 47 -14.55 23.91 -5.70
N PRO A 48 -15.10 24.30 -6.86
CA PRO A 48 -16.18 25.29 -6.92
C PRO A 48 -17.39 24.83 -6.10
N MET A 49 -18.05 25.79 -5.42
CA MET A 49 -19.26 25.58 -4.61
C MET A 49 -20.43 24.90 -5.35
N GLU A 50 -20.41 24.93 -6.68
CA GLU A 50 -21.40 24.30 -7.56
C GLU A 50 -21.26 22.77 -7.61
N THR A 51 -20.14 22.24 -7.12
CA THR A 51 -19.91 20.79 -7.02
C THR A 51 -20.68 20.25 -5.81
N SER A 52 -21.44 19.17 -6.00
CA SER A 52 -22.09 18.48 -4.88
C SER A 52 -21.03 17.84 -3.98
N TRP A 53 -20.83 18.42 -2.79
CA TRP A 53 -19.92 17.88 -1.77
C TRP A 53 -20.28 16.46 -1.33
N GLU A 54 -21.57 16.12 -1.35
CA GLU A 54 -22.08 14.78 -1.05
C GLU A 54 -21.57 13.77 -2.09
N GLY A 55 -21.74 14.06 -3.38
CA GLY A 55 -21.28 13.17 -4.45
C GLY A 55 -19.75 13.00 -4.50
N VAL A 56 -18.99 14.04 -4.14
CA VAL A 56 -17.52 13.93 -4.03
C VAL A 56 -17.14 13.04 -2.84
N THR A 57 -17.84 13.18 -1.71
CA THR A 57 -17.57 12.38 -0.52
C THR A 57 -17.85 10.90 -0.78
N ASP A 58 -19.00 10.58 -1.38
CA ASP A 58 -19.37 9.21 -1.74
C ASP A 58 -18.35 8.60 -2.69
N MET A 59 -17.95 9.33 -3.73
CA MET A 59 -16.94 8.86 -4.69
C MET A 59 -15.60 8.54 -4.00
N LEU A 60 -15.15 9.36 -3.05
CA LEU A 60 -13.89 9.13 -2.33
C LEU A 60 -13.97 7.96 -1.36
N GLN A 61 -15.14 7.74 -0.75
CA GLN A 61 -15.39 6.58 0.09
C GLN A 61 -15.41 5.29 -0.75
N ASP A 62 -16.12 5.29 -1.87
CA ASP A 62 -16.18 4.15 -2.79
C ASP A 62 -14.79 3.78 -3.31
N GLU A 63 -13.96 4.79 -3.63
CA GLU A 63 -12.58 4.57 -4.04
C GLU A 63 -11.74 3.91 -2.93
N GLY A 64 -11.89 4.38 -1.69
CA GLY A 64 -11.20 3.81 -0.54
C GLY A 64 -11.65 2.39 -0.23
N GLU A 65 -12.95 2.10 -0.31
CA GLU A 65 -13.47 0.75 -0.14
C GLU A 65 -13.00 -0.19 -1.25
N SER A 66 -12.98 0.27 -2.51
CA SER A 66 -12.42 -0.52 -3.62
C SER A 66 -10.94 -0.84 -3.39
N ALA A 67 -10.16 0.11 -2.88
CA ALA A 67 -8.75 -0.11 -2.55
C ALA A 67 -8.58 -1.13 -1.40
N LEU A 68 -9.49 -1.14 -0.43
CA LEU A 68 -9.50 -2.11 0.67
C LEU A 68 -9.99 -3.48 0.22
N ASP A 69 -10.90 -3.57 -0.75
CA ASP A 69 -11.31 -4.83 -1.37
C ASP A 69 -10.15 -5.52 -2.10
N ASP A 70 -9.31 -4.75 -2.82
CA ASP A 70 -8.07 -5.27 -3.39
C ASP A 70 -7.13 -5.87 -2.32
N VAL A 71 -7.07 -5.24 -1.14
CA VAL A 71 -6.29 -5.77 -0.01
C VAL A 71 -6.90 -7.08 0.51
N ARG A 72 -8.22 -7.12 0.68
CA ARG A 72 -8.96 -8.34 1.10
C ARG A 72 -8.70 -9.49 0.13
N GLU A 73 -8.74 -9.23 -1.17
CA GLU A 73 -8.49 -10.25 -2.22
C GLU A 73 -7.09 -10.88 -2.09
N VAL A 74 -6.08 -10.08 -1.81
CA VAL A 74 -4.70 -10.57 -1.63
C VAL A 74 -4.55 -11.29 -0.29
N ALA A 75 -5.06 -10.71 0.80
CA ALA A 75 -4.93 -11.26 2.15
C ALA A 75 -5.64 -12.62 2.32
N ASN A 76 -6.76 -12.85 1.61
CA ASN A 76 -7.50 -14.12 1.63
C ASN A 76 -6.69 -15.35 1.15
N ARG A 77 -5.49 -15.13 0.60
CA ARG A 77 -4.56 -16.20 0.16
C ARG A 77 -3.68 -16.71 1.31
N TYR A 78 -3.78 -16.08 2.48
CA TYR A 78 -2.97 -16.33 3.68
C TYR A 78 -3.90 -16.61 4.88
N ASP A 79 -3.40 -17.33 5.88
CA ASP A 79 -4.11 -17.63 7.13
C ASP A 79 -3.91 -16.49 8.15
N VAL A 80 -4.51 -15.33 7.87
CA VAL A 80 -4.37 -14.11 8.69
C VAL A 80 -5.73 -13.47 8.97
N SER A 81 -5.88 -12.87 10.16
CA SER A 81 -7.02 -12.00 10.44
C SER A 81 -6.77 -10.62 9.82
N LEU A 82 -7.69 -10.16 8.97
CA LEU A 82 -7.62 -8.84 8.34
C LEU A 82 -8.70 -7.91 8.90
N THR A 83 -8.28 -6.73 9.38
CA THR A 83 -9.19 -5.61 9.68
C THR A 83 -8.88 -4.40 8.81
N THR A 84 -9.89 -3.85 8.15
CA THR A 84 -9.74 -2.70 7.23
C THR A 84 -10.23 -1.39 7.86
N HIS A 85 -9.54 -0.29 7.58
CA HIS A 85 -9.82 1.03 8.14
C HIS A 85 -9.88 2.08 7.03
N LEU A 86 -10.99 2.81 6.97
CA LEU A 86 -11.17 3.96 6.09
C LEU A 86 -11.19 5.22 6.95
N VAL A 87 -10.22 6.11 6.75
CA VAL A 87 -10.08 7.33 7.57
C VAL A 87 -9.92 8.56 6.68
N ASP A 88 -10.27 9.75 7.17
CA ASP A 88 -10.04 11.01 6.47
C ASP A 88 -8.91 11.82 7.14
N GLY A 89 -8.04 12.40 6.32
CA GLY A 89 -6.98 13.30 6.76
C GLY A 89 -5.79 13.33 5.82
N ALA A 90 -4.64 13.78 6.35
CA ALA A 90 -3.39 13.77 5.59
C ALA A 90 -2.75 12.38 5.68
N PRO A 91 -2.53 11.65 4.56
CA PRO A 91 -2.13 10.24 4.59
C PRO A 91 -0.94 9.94 5.50
N ASN A 92 0.16 10.68 5.35
CA ASN A 92 1.36 10.47 6.15
C ASN A 92 1.16 10.75 7.64
N LYS A 93 0.23 11.64 8.01
CA LYS A 93 -0.04 11.97 9.42
C LYS A 93 -1.00 10.95 10.04
N GLU A 94 -2.06 10.59 9.32
CA GLU A 94 -3.04 9.62 9.83
C GLU A 94 -2.45 8.21 9.92
N ILE A 95 -1.60 7.79 8.99
CA ILE A 95 -0.90 6.49 9.10
C ILE A 95 -0.08 6.43 10.40
N VAL A 96 0.77 7.44 10.65
CA VAL A 96 1.61 7.49 11.85
C VAL A 96 0.76 7.56 13.10
N ARG A 97 -0.22 8.48 13.13
CA ARG A 97 -1.11 8.66 14.28
C ARG A 97 -1.89 7.38 14.59
N TYR A 98 -2.40 6.70 13.57
CA TYR A 98 -3.17 5.48 13.73
C TYR A 98 -2.29 4.35 14.27
N ALA A 99 -1.11 4.17 13.68
CA ALA A 99 -0.13 3.18 14.13
C ALA A 99 0.25 3.36 15.62
N GLU A 100 0.56 4.60 16.01
CA GLU A 100 0.98 4.93 17.37
C GLU A 100 -0.17 4.82 18.38
N ARG A 101 -1.34 5.38 18.04
CA ARG A 101 -2.49 5.42 18.96
C ARG A 101 -3.04 4.04 19.25
N GLU A 102 -3.12 3.19 18.22
CA GLU A 102 -3.68 1.85 18.36
C GLU A 102 -2.62 0.82 18.80
N GLY A 103 -1.34 1.19 18.91
CA GLY A 103 -0.28 0.29 19.39
C GLY A 103 0.10 -0.80 18.38
N PHE A 104 0.43 -0.40 17.16
CA PHE A 104 0.99 -1.30 16.15
C PHE A 104 2.49 -1.50 16.35
N ASP A 105 2.99 -2.69 15.99
CA ASP A 105 4.40 -3.05 16.15
C ASP A 105 5.22 -2.84 14.87
N LEU A 106 4.53 -2.76 13.73
CA LEU A 106 5.15 -2.59 12.42
C LEU A 106 4.20 -1.92 11.44
N ILE A 107 4.75 -1.00 10.64
CA ILE A 107 4.11 -0.47 9.45
C ILE A 107 4.83 -1.05 8.23
N VAL A 108 4.10 -1.71 7.33
CA VAL A 108 4.63 -2.22 6.05
C VAL A 108 4.13 -1.35 4.92
N MET A 109 5.05 -0.73 4.17
CA MET A 109 4.70 0.25 3.12
C MET A 109 5.45 0.01 1.82
N GLY A 110 4.81 0.31 0.70
CA GLY A 110 5.49 0.40 -0.59
C GLY A 110 6.47 1.57 -0.61
N THR A 111 7.61 1.40 -1.29
CA THR A 111 8.51 2.54 -1.59
C THR A 111 7.89 3.53 -2.56
N HIS A 112 6.88 3.11 -3.32
CA HIS A 112 6.12 3.94 -4.27
C HIS A 112 4.63 3.66 -4.12
N GLY A 113 3.82 4.54 -4.68
CA GLY A 113 2.36 4.40 -4.77
C GLY A 113 1.87 4.94 -6.12
N ARG A 114 0.60 5.35 -6.19
CA ARG A 114 -0.14 5.74 -7.41
C ARG A 114 0.54 6.80 -8.27
N GLY A 115 1.37 7.67 -7.69
CA GLY A 115 2.13 8.70 -8.41
C GLY A 115 3.48 8.25 -8.97
N GLY A 116 3.84 6.97 -8.87
CA GLY A 116 5.14 6.34 -9.14
C GLY A 116 6.11 7.13 -10.02
N ILE A 117 7.09 7.80 -9.38
CA ILE A 117 8.17 8.51 -10.07
C ILE A 117 9.38 7.59 -10.09
N ASP A 118 9.69 7.01 -11.26
CA ASP A 118 10.73 5.98 -11.44
C ASP A 118 12.17 6.43 -11.04
N ARG A 119 12.38 7.71 -10.72
CA ARG A 119 13.68 8.28 -10.30
C ARG A 119 13.84 8.48 -8.79
N LEU A 120 12.77 8.37 -8.01
CA LEU A 120 12.84 8.53 -6.56
C LEU A 120 13.07 7.17 -5.89
N LEU A 121 13.78 7.19 -4.76
CA LEU A 121 14.01 5.98 -3.95
C LEU A 121 12.79 5.68 -3.04
N LEU A 122 12.06 6.73 -2.64
CA LEU A 122 10.86 6.67 -1.82
C LEU A 122 9.82 7.71 -2.31
N GLY A 123 8.55 7.33 -2.29
CA GLY A 123 7.41 8.20 -2.49
C GLY A 123 7.19 9.13 -1.30
N SER A 124 6.54 10.26 -1.54
CA SER A 124 6.44 11.35 -0.53
C SER A 124 5.71 10.95 0.76
N VAL A 125 4.78 9.99 0.69
CA VAL A 125 4.08 9.48 1.89
C VAL A 125 5.01 8.55 2.67
N ALA A 126 5.60 7.56 2.00
CA ALA A 126 6.53 6.61 2.63
C ALA A 126 7.73 7.33 3.28
N GLU A 127 8.36 8.29 2.61
CA GLU A 127 9.46 9.09 3.17
C GLU A 127 9.05 9.79 4.47
N ARG A 128 7.87 10.42 4.48
CA ARG A 128 7.37 11.16 5.64
C ARG A 128 7.00 10.23 6.79
N VAL A 129 6.43 9.06 6.52
CA VAL A 129 6.11 8.05 7.54
C VAL A 129 7.40 7.50 8.16
N VAL A 130 8.36 7.06 7.34
CA VAL A 130 9.67 6.56 7.81
C VAL A 130 10.38 7.59 8.70
N ARG A 131 10.32 8.88 8.35
CA ARG A 131 10.97 9.93 9.14
C ARG A 131 10.25 10.26 10.45
N ALA A 132 8.92 10.12 10.49
CA ALA A 132 8.10 10.63 11.59
C ALA A 132 7.63 9.55 12.58
N SER A 133 7.53 8.29 12.16
CA SER A 133 6.96 7.23 12.97
C SER A 133 7.88 6.81 14.10
N THR A 134 7.33 6.61 15.30
CA THR A 134 8.02 5.88 16.37
C THR A 134 7.86 4.37 16.27
N VAL A 135 6.93 3.89 15.42
CA VAL A 135 6.72 2.47 15.11
C VAL A 135 7.70 2.07 14.00
N PRO A 136 8.36 0.90 14.08
CA PRO A 136 9.19 0.38 13.00
C PRO A 136 8.48 0.41 11.64
N VAL A 137 9.21 0.79 10.58
CA VAL A 137 8.68 0.85 9.21
C VAL A 137 9.49 -0.08 8.31
N LEU A 138 8.84 -1.06 7.72
CA LEU A 138 9.39 -1.93 6.68
C LEU A 138 8.95 -1.41 5.31
N THR A 139 9.91 -1.04 4.48
CA THR A 139 9.62 -0.59 3.10
C THR A 139 9.83 -1.72 2.09
N VAL A 140 8.81 -2.00 1.31
CA VAL A 140 8.82 -2.99 0.23
C VAL A 140 9.04 -2.27 -1.10
N ARG A 141 10.13 -2.61 -1.80
CA ARG A 141 10.41 -2.03 -3.10
C ARG A 141 9.40 -2.57 -4.11
N VAL A 142 8.71 -1.66 -4.80
CA VAL A 142 7.79 -2.02 -5.87
C VAL A 142 8.44 -1.68 -7.20
N GLU A 143 8.92 -2.72 -7.89
CA GLU A 143 9.38 -2.62 -9.27
C GLU A 143 8.15 -2.81 -10.17
N LYS A 144 7.99 -1.95 -11.19
CA LYS A 144 7.18 -2.34 -12.34
C LYS A 144 7.82 -3.60 -12.89
N ASP A 145 7.04 -4.64 -13.17
CA ASP A 145 7.56 -5.80 -13.88
C ASP A 145 8.15 -5.28 -15.20
N ASP A 146 9.46 -5.14 -15.21
CA ASP A 146 10.22 -4.73 -16.37
C ASP A 146 10.20 -5.96 -17.27
N VAL A 147 9.13 -6.10 -18.07
CA VAL A 147 9.08 -7.01 -19.21
C VAL A 147 10.01 -6.43 -20.27
N SER A 148 11.29 -6.37 -19.95
CA SER A 148 12.33 -6.40 -20.95
C SER A 148 12.25 -7.79 -21.58
N PRO A 149 11.96 -7.93 -22.90
CA PRO A 149 12.07 -9.21 -23.54
C PRO A 149 13.51 -9.68 -23.35
N LYS A 150 13.71 -10.72 -22.53
CA LYS A 150 15.01 -11.39 -22.45
C LYS A 150 15.36 -11.79 -23.87
N ALA A 151 16.44 -11.19 -24.38
CA ALA A 151 17.05 -11.57 -25.62
C ALA A 151 17.24 -13.10 -25.60
N GLU A 152 16.49 -13.80 -26.46
CA GLU A 152 16.80 -15.17 -26.82
C GLU A 152 18.13 -15.15 -27.58
N ALA A 153 19.22 -15.28 -26.83
CA ALA A 153 20.52 -15.60 -27.37
C ALA A 153 20.84 -17.05 -27.01
N THR A 154 20.65 -17.90 -28.02
CA THR A 154 21.56 -18.99 -28.40
C THR A 154 21.49 -20.29 -27.60
N GLU A 155 20.84 -21.30 -28.19
CA GLU A 155 21.49 -22.60 -28.43
C GLU A 155 20.65 -23.49 -29.36
N LYS A 156 20.98 -23.48 -30.66
CA LYS A 156 20.97 -24.72 -31.45
C LYS A 156 22.23 -24.76 -32.29
N ALA A 157 23.23 -25.42 -31.70
CA ALA A 157 24.28 -26.08 -32.44
C ALA A 157 23.64 -26.94 -33.55
N LYS A 158 23.77 -26.50 -34.80
CA LYS A 158 23.71 -27.40 -35.95
C LYS A 158 25.11 -27.98 -36.12
N GLY A 159 25.35 -29.07 -35.40
CA GLY A 159 26.21 -30.14 -35.88
C GLY A 159 25.40 -31.13 -36.70
N SER A 160 26.06 -31.71 -37.69
CA SER A 160 25.75 -33.01 -38.32
C SER A 160 24.73 -33.02 -39.47
N SER A 161 25.19 -32.70 -40.68
CA SER A 161 25.32 -33.63 -41.83
C SER A 161 25.37 -32.88 -43.15
#